data_AF-A0A383U4Z9-F1
#
_entry.id   AF-A0A383U4Z9-F1
#
_cell.length_a   1.000
_cell.length_b   1.000
_cell.length_c   1.000
_cell.angle_alpha   90.00
_cell.angle_beta   90.00
_cell.angle_gamma   90.00
#
_symmetry.space_group_name_H-M   'P 1'
#
loop_
_entity.id
_entity.type
_entity.pdbx_description
1 polymer ?
#
loop_
_entity_poly.entity_id
_entity_poly.type
_entity_poly.pdbx_seq_one_letter_code
_entity_poly.pdbx_strand_id
1 'polypeptide(L)'
;MENILKTVSIVAFATVLLISCTDQKSNNATEVISKTQTTEIKKINNPKKGKHVPNNLVCMVNDAYMGKEQIEVPFEGKMYYGCCNMCKEKIPKDQSVRYAVDPHSLKKISKADAYIVVIGDNDEVAYFENEQNYQLFLNENAL
;
A
#
# COMPACT_ATOMS: atom_id res chain seq x y z
N MET A 1 19.02 48.16 -2.31
CA MET A 1 20.19 47.43 -2.84
C MET A 1 19.67 46.09 -3.35
N GLU A 2 18.94 46.06 -4.46
CA GLU A 2 19.39 46.29 -5.86
C GLU A 2 20.29 45.18 -6.41
N ASN A 3 19.73 44.49 -7.42
CA ASN A 3 20.31 43.98 -8.68
C ASN A 3 19.80 42.55 -8.93
N ILE A 4 18.70 42.33 -9.64
CA ILE A 4 18.48 42.49 -11.10
C ILE A 4 19.69 42.01 -11.90
N LEU A 5 19.59 40.81 -12.48
CA LEU A 5 20.06 40.60 -13.85
C LEU A 5 19.22 39.53 -14.54
N LYS A 6 18.58 39.97 -15.63
CA LYS A 6 17.71 39.22 -16.52
C LYS A 6 18.56 38.34 -17.44
N THR A 7 18.14 37.10 -17.67
CA THR A 7 18.38 36.41 -18.95
C THR A 7 17.14 35.63 -19.34
N VAL A 8 16.36 36.27 -20.22
CA VAL A 8 15.38 35.62 -21.07
C VAL A 8 16.16 34.83 -22.11
N SER A 9 16.05 33.50 -22.11
CA SER A 9 16.40 32.69 -23.27
C SER A 9 15.22 31.81 -23.61
N ILE A 10 14.50 32.28 -24.62
CA ILE A 10 13.51 31.56 -25.40
C ILE A 10 14.22 30.35 -26.02
N VAL A 11 13.88 29.14 -25.57
CA VAL A 11 14.19 27.91 -26.30
C VAL A 11 12.89 27.41 -26.87
N ALA A 12 12.71 27.64 -28.17
CA ALA A 12 11.63 27.10 -28.96
C ALA A 12 11.74 25.57 -28.97
N PHE A 13 10.84 24.89 -28.26
CA PHE A 13 10.68 23.45 -28.41
C PHE A 13 9.79 23.18 -29.61
N ALA A 14 10.44 22.71 -30.68
CA ALA A 14 9.83 22.32 -31.93
C ALA A 14 8.81 21.19 -31.71
N THR A 15 7.58 21.45 -32.13
CA THR A 15 6.55 20.42 -32.35
C THR A 15 6.81 19.76 -33.70
N VAL A 16 7.21 18.49 -33.69
CA VAL A 16 7.05 17.61 -34.85
C VAL A 16 6.43 16.30 -34.37
N LEU A 17 5.12 16.19 -34.59
CA LEU A 17 4.39 14.94 -34.57
C LEU A 17 4.71 14.21 -35.87
N LEU A 18 5.33 13.03 -35.79
CA LEU A 18 5.26 12.03 -36.86
C LEU A 18 4.98 10.66 -36.23
N ILE A 19 3.71 10.30 -36.28
CA ILE A 19 3.20 8.94 -36.11
C ILE A 19 3.62 8.19 -37.38
N SER A 20 4.33 7.07 -37.23
CA SER A 20 4.44 6.06 -38.28
C SER A 20 4.50 4.68 -37.65
N CYS A 21 3.38 3.96 -37.77
CA CYS A 21 3.30 2.53 -37.51
C CYS A 21 3.83 1.80 -38.73
N THR A 22 4.82 0.92 -38.55
CA THR A 22 5.23 -0.04 -39.58
C THR A 22 4.59 -1.38 -39.27
N ASP A 23 3.50 -1.69 -39.98
CA ASP A 23 2.97 -3.05 -40.09
C ASP A 23 3.88 -3.88 -41.00
N GLN A 24 4.60 -4.85 -40.45
CA GLN A 24 5.20 -5.93 -41.21
C GLN A 24 4.30 -7.17 -41.17
N LYS A 25 3.46 -7.28 -42.20
CA LYS A 25 2.70 -8.48 -42.54
C LYS A 25 3.58 -9.39 -43.41
N SER A 26 4.10 -10.46 -42.81
CA SER A 26 4.54 -11.66 -43.54
C SER A 26 3.39 -12.65 -43.58
N ASN A 27 2.97 -13.02 -44.80
CA ASN A 27 1.89 -13.96 -45.07
C ASN A 27 2.45 -15.37 -45.27
N ASN A 28 1.78 -16.35 -44.65
CA ASN A 28 1.27 -17.61 -45.21
C ASN A 28 1.10 -18.59 -44.04
N ALA A 29 -0.07 -18.60 -43.39
CA ALA A 29 -1.21 -19.45 -43.72
C ALA A 29 -0.96 -20.94 -43.42
N THR A 30 -1.41 -21.41 -42.26
CA THR A 30 -2.56 -22.34 -42.13
C THR A 30 -2.89 -22.51 -40.64
N GLU A 31 -4.07 -21.99 -40.29
CA GLU A 31 -5.08 -22.41 -39.31
C GLU A 31 -4.69 -23.50 -38.26
N VAL A 32 -5.04 -23.42 -36.97
CA VAL A 32 -6.40 -23.41 -36.43
C VAL A 32 -6.38 -22.95 -34.93
N ILE A 33 -7.03 -21.82 -34.67
CA ILE A 33 -7.92 -21.46 -33.54
C ILE A 33 -7.33 -21.29 -32.11
N SER A 34 -7.12 -19.99 -31.81
CA SER A 34 -7.43 -19.25 -30.58
C SER A 34 -8.02 -20.02 -29.40
N LYS A 35 -7.21 -20.18 -28.34
CA LYS A 35 -7.69 -19.95 -26.98
C LYS A 35 -7.32 -18.53 -26.58
N THR A 36 -8.27 -17.64 -26.71
CA THR A 36 -8.34 -16.38 -25.96
C THR A 36 -8.20 -16.75 -24.48
N GLN A 37 -7.02 -16.56 -23.90
CA GLN A 37 -6.90 -16.44 -22.46
C GLN A 37 -7.43 -15.05 -22.11
N THR A 38 -8.73 -14.99 -21.90
CA THR A 38 -9.33 -14.03 -20.99
C THR A 38 -8.60 -14.21 -19.67
N THR A 39 -7.65 -13.34 -19.35
CA THR A 39 -7.28 -13.12 -17.95
C THR A 39 -8.49 -12.50 -17.28
N GLU A 40 -9.42 -13.35 -16.88
CA GLU A 40 -10.34 -13.00 -15.80
C GLU A 40 -9.45 -12.64 -14.62
N ILE A 41 -9.39 -11.35 -14.29
CA ILE A 41 -8.93 -10.91 -12.98
C ILE A 41 -9.91 -11.54 -12.00
N LYS A 42 -9.55 -12.72 -11.49
CA LYS A 42 -10.27 -13.37 -10.40
C LYS A 42 -10.22 -12.40 -9.24
N LYS A 43 -11.31 -11.66 -9.02
CA LYS A 43 -11.47 -10.75 -7.87
C LYS A 43 -11.17 -11.57 -6.62
N ILE A 44 -9.98 -11.39 -6.06
CA ILE A 44 -9.56 -12.09 -4.84
C ILE A 44 -10.35 -11.42 -3.73
N ASN A 45 -11.53 -11.96 -3.43
CA ASN A 45 -12.32 -11.46 -2.31
C ASN A 45 -11.68 -12.00 -1.04
N ASN A 46 -10.85 -11.19 -0.37
CA ASN A 46 -10.30 -11.56 0.93
C ASN A 46 -11.45 -11.61 1.96
N PRO A 47 -11.79 -12.78 2.53
CA PRO A 47 -12.89 -12.90 3.49
C PRO A 47 -12.62 -12.16 4.81
N LYS A 48 -11.38 -11.74 5.05
CA LYS A 48 -10.98 -10.96 6.23
C LYS A 48 -11.05 -9.45 6.00
N LYS A 49 -11.25 -8.97 4.77
CA LYS A 49 -11.39 -7.55 4.50
C LYS A 49 -12.51 -6.92 5.33
N GLY A 50 -12.20 -5.80 5.97
CA GLY A 50 -13.06 -5.12 6.94
C GLY A 50 -13.14 -5.79 8.32
N LYS A 51 -12.32 -6.81 8.61
CA LYS A 51 -12.28 -7.45 9.93
C LYS A 51 -11.15 -6.90 10.77
N HIS A 52 -11.47 -6.62 12.04
CA HIS A 52 -10.47 -6.41 13.08
C HIS A 52 -9.68 -7.69 13.34
N VAL A 53 -8.38 -7.53 13.58
CA VAL A 53 -7.45 -8.63 13.85
C VAL A 53 -6.57 -8.33 15.06
N PRO A 54 -6.22 -9.34 15.87
CA PRO A 54 -5.29 -9.17 16.99
C PRO A 54 -3.89 -8.70 16.55
N ASN A 55 -3.27 -7.83 17.35
CA ASN A 55 -1.95 -7.25 17.06
C ASN A 55 -0.85 -8.31 16.88
N ASN A 56 -0.91 -9.41 17.63
CA ASN A 56 0.07 -10.50 17.54
C ASN A 56 -0.02 -11.33 16.25
N LEU A 57 -1.04 -11.09 15.41
CA LEU A 57 -1.19 -11.73 14.10
C LEU A 57 -0.72 -10.83 12.94
N VAL A 58 -0.14 -9.67 13.23
CA VAL A 58 0.21 -8.64 12.23
C VAL A 58 1.71 -8.41 12.21
N CYS A 59 2.29 -8.29 11.02
CA CYS A 59 3.63 -7.77 10.86
C CYS A 59 3.58 -6.24 10.74
N MET A 60 3.99 -5.53 11.79
CA MET A 60 3.93 -4.06 11.83
C MET A 60 4.95 -3.37 10.91
N VAL A 61 5.95 -4.12 10.43
CA VAL A 61 6.94 -3.64 9.45
C VAL A 61 6.40 -3.66 8.03
N ASN A 62 5.58 -4.67 7.71
CA ASN A 62 5.06 -4.89 6.36
C ASN A 62 3.61 -4.45 6.20
N ASP A 63 2.96 -4.02 7.27
CA ASP A 63 1.54 -3.63 7.27
C ASP A 63 0.63 -4.72 6.71
N ALA A 64 0.87 -5.96 7.18
CA ALA A 64 0.17 -7.14 6.69
C ALA A 64 -0.29 -8.06 7.84
N TYR A 65 -1.50 -8.59 7.68
CA TYR A 65 -2.02 -9.69 8.50
C TYR A 65 -1.35 -11.01 8.08
N MET A 66 -0.87 -11.77 9.06
CA MET A 66 0.00 -12.92 8.85
C MET A 66 -0.69 -14.26 9.15
N GLY A 67 -1.87 -14.24 9.78
CA GLY A 67 -2.67 -15.44 10.08
C GLY A 67 -2.08 -16.39 11.12
N LYS A 68 -1.00 -16.03 11.79
CA LYS A 68 -0.33 -16.80 12.85
C LYS A 68 0.33 -15.84 13.84
N GLU A 69 0.79 -16.34 14.99
CA GLU A 69 1.51 -15.50 15.95
C GLU A 69 2.85 -15.03 15.39
N GLN A 70 3.17 -13.76 15.62
CA GLN A 70 4.40 -13.09 15.18
C GLN A 70 5.41 -12.96 16.33
N ILE A 71 6.64 -12.61 15.99
CA ILE A 71 7.71 -12.45 16.97
C ILE A 71 7.46 -11.18 17.79
N GLU A 72 7.37 -11.34 19.11
CA GLU A 72 7.27 -10.24 20.06
C GLU A 72 8.54 -9.37 20.07
N VAL A 73 8.34 -8.06 20.10
CA VAL A 73 9.39 -7.06 20.18
C VAL A 73 9.00 -6.01 21.21
N PRO A 74 9.37 -6.21 22.50
CA PRO A 74 9.21 -5.20 23.53
C PRO A 74 10.11 -4.00 23.21
N PHE A 75 9.53 -2.80 23.18
CA PHE A 75 10.29 -1.57 22.95
C PHE A 75 9.58 -0.38 23.60
N GLU A 76 10.32 0.41 24.40
CA GLU A 76 9.80 1.60 25.10
C GLU A 76 8.49 1.34 25.89
N GLY A 77 8.40 0.18 26.55
CA GLY A 77 7.22 -0.20 27.35
C GLY A 77 6.00 -0.66 26.53
N LYS A 78 6.12 -0.79 25.22
CA LYS A 78 5.06 -1.29 24.33
C LYS A 78 5.46 -2.61 23.67
N MET A 79 4.47 -3.35 23.16
CA MET A 79 4.67 -4.61 22.46
C MET A 79 4.40 -4.46 20.96
N TYR A 80 5.42 -4.71 20.15
CA TYR A 80 5.34 -4.71 18.69
C TYR A 80 5.54 -6.13 18.14
N TYR A 81 5.20 -6.33 16.87
CA TYR A 81 5.21 -7.65 16.25
C TYR A 81 5.83 -7.64 14.85
N GLY A 82 6.73 -8.58 14.59
CA GLY A 82 7.42 -8.73 13.30
C GLY A 82 7.42 -10.17 12.80
N CYS A 83 7.33 -10.38 11.49
CA CYS A 83 7.21 -11.72 10.91
C CYS A 83 8.52 -12.49 10.72
N CYS A 84 9.67 -11.85 10.92
CA CYS A 84 10.98 -12.46 10.79
C CYS A 84 12.04 -11.70 11.60
N ASN A 85 13.25 -12.25 11.69
CA ASN A 85 14.35 -11.64 12.44
C ASN A 85 14.70 -10.22 11.93
N MET A 86 14.63 -9.98 10.62
CA MET A 86 14.85 -8.64 10.07
C MET A 86 13.80 -7.64 10.56
N CYS A 87 12.52 -8.05 10.66
CA CYS A 87 11.46 -7.20 11.20
C CYS A 87 11.70 -6.92 12.69
N LYS A 88 12.07 -7.95 13.46
CA LYS A 88 12.44 -7.81 14.87
C LYS A 88 13.58 -6.82 15.07
N GLU A 89 14.61 -6.87 14.24
CA GLU A 89 15.74 -5.95 14.32
C GLU A 89 15.41 -4.52 13.88
N LYS A 90 14.48 -4.37 12.94
CA LYS A 90 14.08 -3.06 12.39
C LYS A 90 13.21 -2.26 13.36
N ILE A 91 12.25 -2.90 14.04
CA ILE A 91 11.32 -2.25 14.98
C ILE A 91 11.99 -1.31 16.00
N PRO A 92 13.06 -1.68 16.71
CA PRO A 92 13.71 -0.79 17.67
C PRO A 92 14.50 0.36 17.01
N LYS A 93 14.93 0.19 15.76
CA LYS A 93 15.82 1.12 15.04
C LYS A 93 15.08 2.15 14.19
N ASP A 94 13.92 1.79 13.67
CA ASP A 94 13.16 2.61 12.73
C ASP A 94 11.80 2.98 13.33
N GLN A 95 11.63 4.26 13.65
CA GLN A 95 10.37 4.74 14.19
C GLN A 95 9.21 4.62 13.18
N SER A 96 9.47 4.65 11.87
CA SER A 96 8.41 4.60 10.85
C SER A 96 7.62 3.29 10.88
N VAL A 97 8.23 2.19 11.33
CA VAL A 97 7.53 0.90 11.46
C VAL A 97 6.79 0.75 12.79
N ARG A 98 6.92 1.71 13.71
CA ARG A 98 6.22 1.71 15.00
C ARG A 98 4.97 2.59 15.03
N TYR A 99 4.85 3.51 14.08
CA TYR A 99 3.76 4.48 14.05
C TYR A 99 2.97 4.42 12.75
N ALA A 100 1.69 4.72 12.83
CA ALA A 100 0.79 4.86 11.68
C ALA A 100 0.00 6.16 11.82
N VAL A 101 -0.74 6.51 10.77
CA VAL A 101 -1.72 7.59 10.78
C VAL A 101 -3.10 6.96 10.82
N ASP A 102 -3.92 7.35 11.78
CA ASP A 102 -5.33 6.95 11.84
C ASP A 102 -6.10 7.50 10.62
N PRO A 103 -6.73 6.66 9.79
CA PRO A 103 -7.43 7.11 8.59
C PRO A 103 -8.62 8.06 8.83
N HIS A 104 -9.22 8.06 10.02
CA HIS A 104 -10.31 8.97 10.38
C HIS A 104 -9.79 10.22 11.08
N SER A 105 -9.06 10.06 12.20
CA SER A 105 -8.64 11.22 13.00
C SER A 105 -7.39 11.93 12.49
N LEU A 106 -6.67 11.32 11.54
CA LEU A 106 -5.39 11.79 10.99
C LEU A 106 -4.26 11.94 12.02
N LYS A 107 -4.46 11.46 13.25
CA LYS A 107 -3.43 11.49 14.28
C LYS A 107 -2.36 10.43 14.04
N LYS A 108 -1.13 10.76 14.41
CA LYS A 108 -0.03 9.80 14.50
C LYS A 108 -0.23 8.93 15.76
N ILE A 109 -0.40 7.63 15.58
CA ILE A 109 -0.63 6.65 16.65
C ILE A 109 0.46 5.58 16.66
N SER A 110 0.68 4.96 17.82
CA SER A 110 1.55 3.78 17.91
C SER A 110 0.81 2.56 17.39
N LYS A 111 1.45 1.77 16.52
CA LYS A 111 0.88 0.51 16.01
C LYS A 111 0.64 -0.52 17.12
N ALA A 112 1.39 -0.43 18.22
CA ALA A 112 1.26 -1.33 19.37
C ALA A 112 -0.10 -1.23 20.07
N ASP A 113 -0.72 -0.03 20.07
CA ASP A 113 -1.99 0.24 20.76
C ASP A 113 -3.18 0.34 19.79
N ALA A 114 -2.93 0.15 18.50
CA ALA A 114 -3.92 0.41 17.45
C ALA A 114 -5.00 -0.68 17.39
N TYR A 115 -6.18 -0.27 16.96
CA TYR A 115 -7.23 -1.16 16.45
C TYR A 115 -6.92 -1.47 14.97
N ILE A 116 -6.51 -2.71 14.68
CA ILE A 116 -5.99 -3.09 13.35
C ILE A 116 -7.06 -3.78 12.52
N VAL A 117 -7.27 -3.31 11.29
CA VAL A 117 -8.28 -3.84 10.36
C VAL A 117 -7.62 -4.25 9.04
N VAL A 118 -7.96 -5.42 8.51
CA VAL A 118 -7.57 -5.83 7.16
C VAL A 118 -8.35 -4.99 6.14
N ILE A 119 -7.66 -4.25 5.29
CA ILE A 119 -8.29 -3.33 4.31
C ILE A 119 -8.09 -3.79 2.87
N GLY A 120 -7.11 -4.65 2.59
CA GLY A 120 -6.77 -5.04 1.22
C GLY A 120 -7.04 -6.52 0.91
N ASP A 121 -6.99 -6.82 -0.38
CA ASP A 121 -7.25 -8.17 -0.89
C ASP A 121 -6.04 -9.10 -0.72
N ASN A 122 -4.85 -8.56 -0.38
CA ASN A 122 -3.62 -9.29 -0.10
C ASN A 122 -3.18 -9.12 1.37
N ASP A 123 -4.14 -9.09 2.28
CA ASP A 123 -3.94 -9.02 3.74
C ASP A 123 -3.31 -7.70 4.24
N GLU A 124 -3.33 -6.63 3.43
CA GLU A 124 -2.91 -5.30 3.88
C GLU A 124 -3.78 -4.81 5.04
N VAL A 125 -3.18 -4.18 6.05
CA VAL A 125 -3.89 -3.65 7.22
C VAL A 125 -3.80 -2.13 7.35
N ALA A 126 -4.82 -1.54 7.99
CA ALA A 126 -4.82 -0.17 8.48
C ALA A 126 -4.90 -0.14 10.00
N TYR A 127 -4.46 0.97 10.59
CA TYR A 127 -4.35 1.16 12.03
C TYR A 127 -5.24 2.33 12.45
N PHE A 128 -6.16 2.09 13.39
CA PHE A 128 -7.04 3.11 13.96
C PHE A 128 -6.69 3.32 15.44
N GLU A 129 -6.90 4.52 15.96
CA GLU A 129 -6.71 4.87 17.38
C GLU A 129 -7.63 4.00 18.27
N ASN A 130 -8.80 3.64 17.75
CA ASN A 130 -9.80 2.80 18.42
C ASN A 130 -10.86 2.31 17.40
N GLU A 131 -11.76 1.43 17.85
CA GLU A 131 -12.86 0.92 17.03
C GLU A 131 -13.82 2.03 16.57
N GLN A 132 -14.08 3.05 17.39
CA GLN A 132 -14.98 4.14 17.04
C GLN A 132 -14.49 4.90 15.80
N ASN A 133 -13.19 5.17 15.69
CA ASN A 133 -12.60 5.81 14.51
C ASN A 133 -12.75 4.93 13.26
N TYR A 134 -12.66 3.61 13.40
CA TYR A 134 -12.95 2.70 12.28
C TYR A 134 -14.41 2.78 11.83
N GLN A 135 -15.37 2.83 12.77
CA GLN A 135 -16.79 2.96 12.42
C GLN A 135 -17.10 4.31 11.75
N LEU A 136 -16.50 5.40 12.23
CA LEU A 136 -16.64 6.71 11.60
C LEU A 136 -16.03 6.72 10.19
N PHE A 137 -14.85 6.13 10.02
CA PHE A 137 -14.25 5.93 8.70
C PHE A 137 -15.19 5.17 7.75
N LEU A 138 -15.84 4.09 8.19
CA LEU A 138 -16.80 3.37 7.36
C LEU A 138 -18.00 4.24 6.97
N ASN A 139 -18.56 5.01 7.90
CA ASN A 139 -19.72 5.85 7.65
C ASN A 139 -19.41 6.98 6.65
N GLU A 140 -18.23 7.57 6.74
CA GLU A 140 -17.78 8.64 5.83
C GLU A 140 -17.45 8.13 4.42
N ASN A 141 -17.14 6.83 4.28
CA ASN A 141 -16.74 6.21 3.03
C ASN A 141 -17.76 5.18 2.49
N ALA A 142 -18.93 5.09 3.12
CA ALA A 142 -20.07 4.34 2.62
C ALA A 142 -20.76 5.16 1.52
N LEU A 143 -20.57 4.75 0.26
CA LEU A 143 -21.36 5.22 -0.89
C LEU A 143 -22.69 4.47 -0.95
#